data_AF-A0A8B6GZV2-F1
#
_entry.id   AF-A0A8B6GZV2-F1
#
_cell.length_a   1.000
_cell.length_b   1.000
_cell.length_c   1.000
_cell.angle_alpha   90.00
_cell.angle_beta   90.00
_cell.angle_gamma   90.00
#
_symmetry.space_group_name_H-M   'P 1'
#
loop_
_entity.id
_entity.type
_entity.pdbx_description
1 polymer ?
#
loop_
_entity_poly.entity_id
_entity_poly.type
_entity_poly.pdbx_seq_one_letter_code
_entity_poly.pdbx_strand_id
1 'polypeptide(L)'
;MCTLKLKSFEKMHCCSKQCLSLVWKDALKNLRAFHRPAFCSQKIATVEPSSPNVRTEIPGPKSRQLLKELDRIQNTGAVQFFADYDKSYGNYLVDVDDNCMLDLYTQIASIPIGYNHQSLIDAVKNEDNLSTFVNRPALGCYPPRDWITRLQTSLLAVAPPGLTEVQTMACGACSVEHAQKAMFIAFQVKFY
;
A
#
# COMPACT_ATOMS: atom_id res chain seq x y z
N MET A 1 -39.25 -20.02 -20.53
CA MET A 1 -40.26 -19.55 -21.50
C MET A 1 -40.32 -18.03 -21.43
N CYS A 2 -39.50 -17.33 -22.23
CA CYS A 2 -39.76 -16.00 -22.80
C CYS A 2 -38.56 -15.63 -23.69
N THR A 3 -38.75 -15.79 -25.00
CA THR A 3 -37.78 -15.50 -26.06
C THR A 3 -37.93 -14.05 -26.52
N LEU A 4 -36.85 -13.26 -26.51
CA LEU A 4 -36.82 -11.95 -27.15
C LEU A 4 -36.07 -12.05 -28.48
N LYS A 5 -36.82 -11.77 -29.56
CA LYS A 5 -36.41 -11.79 -30.96
C LYS A 5 -35.56 -10.57 -31.32
N LEU A 6 -34.45 -10.82 -32.01
CA LEU A 6 -33.73 -9.86 -32.86
C LEU A 6 -34.62 -9.45 -34.06
N LYS A 7 -34.75 -8.13 -34.29
CA LYS A 7 -35.16 -7.52 -35.57
C LYS A 7 -34.29 -6.26 -35.74
N SER A 8 -33.28 -6.35 -36.60
CA SER A 8 -33.27 -5.88 -38.00
C SER A 8 -32.96 -4.39 -38.13
N PHE A 9 -31.75 -4.15 -38.62
CA PHE A 9 -31.31 -2.97 -39.35
C PHE A 9 -32.33 -2.61 -40.44
N GLU A 10 -32.66 -1.32 -40.57
CA GLU A 10 -32.54 -0.50 -41.79
C GLU A 10 -33.31 0.82 -41.68
N LYS A 11 -32.74 1.86 -42.30
CA LYS A 11 -33.27 3.20 -42.62
C LYS A 11 -33.26 4.26 -41.51
N MET A 12 -32.17 5.04 -41.49
CA MET A 12 -32.26 6.48 -41.25
C MET A 12 -31.30 7.21 -42.20
N HIS A 13 -31.85 7.78 -43.28
CA HIS A 13 -31.14 8.62 -44.22
C HIS A 13 -31.04 10.05 -43.66
N CYS A 14 -29.82 10.59 -43.68
CA CYS A 14 -29.47 11.97 -43.99
C CYS A 14 -30.17 13.10 -43.20
N CYS A 15 -29.68 13.39 -41.99
CA CYS A 15 -29.54 14.77 -41.52
C CYS A 15 -28.49 14.85 -40.39
N SER A 16 -27.69 15.92 -40.36
CA SER A 16 -26.82 16.34 -39.25
C SER A 16 -25.44 15.66 -39.06
N LYS A 17 -24.60 15.63 -40.11
CA LYS A 17 -23.12 15.60 -39.90
C LYS A 17 -22.56 16.92 -39.34
N GLN A 18 -23.40 17.94 -39.14
CA GLN A 18 -23.00 19.27 -38.66
C GLN A 18 -23.27 19.52 -37.17
N CYS A 19 -24.07 18.69 -36.48
CA CYS A 19 -24.42 18.92 -35.07
C CYS A 19 -23.42 18.26 -34.10
N LEU A 20 -22.79 17.15 -34.48
CA LEU A 20 -21.82 16.42 -33.64
C LEU A 20 -20.44 17.10 -33.54
N SER A 21 -20.06 17.96 -34.48
CA SER A 21 -18.76 18.63 -34.46
C SER A 21 -18.71 19.89 -33.60
N LEU A 22 -19.88 20.46 -33.25
CA LEU A 22 -19.98 21.67 -32.43
C LEU A 22 -20.01 21.35 -30.94
N VAL A 23 -20.74 20.29 -30.54
CA VAL A 23 -20.82 19.84 -29.13
C VAL A 23 -19.44 19.41 -28.59
N TRP A 24 -18.60 18.81 -29.44
CA TRP A 24 -17.26 18.39 -29.02
C TRP A 24 -16.25 19.55 -28.94
N LYS A 25 -16.38 20.57 -29.81
CA LYS A 25 -15.47 21.72 -29.83
C LYS A 25 -15.67 22.64 -28.63
N ASP A 26 -16.89 22.73 -28.09
CA ASP A 26 -17.17 23.55 -26.91
C ASP A 26 -16.88 22.81 -25.59
N ALA A 27 -16.94 21.47 -25.59
CA ALA A 27 -16.46 20.65 -24.46
C ALA A 27 -14.94 20.73 -24.26
N LEU A 28 -14.17 20.95 -25.34
CA LEU A 28 -12.70 21.09 -25.29
C LEU A 28 -12.22 22.48 -24.86
N LYS A 29 -13.05 23.53 -25.00
CA LYS A 29 -12.68 24.92 -24.64
C LYS A 29 -12.76 25.22 -23.14
N ASN A 30 -13.46 24.39 -22.37
CA ASN A 30 -13.65 24.56 -20.92
C ASN A 30 -12.82 23.59 -20.05
N LEU A 31 -11.87 22.86 -20.64
CA LEU A 31 -10.78 22.26 -19.89
C LEU A 31 -9.83 23.37 -19.46
N ARG A 32 -10.22 24.09 -18.39
CA ARG A 32 -9.24 24.82 -17.58
C ARG A 32 -8.13 23.82 -17.29
N ALA A 33 -6.93 24.12 -17.78
CA ALA A 33 -5.75 23.37 -17.43
C ALA A 33 -5.72 23.32 -15.90
N PHE A 34 -6.07 22.16 -15.34
CA PHE A 34 -5.75 21.84 -13.97
C PHE A 34 -4.23 21.98 -13.93
N HIS A 35 -3.74 23.11 -13.43
CA HIS A 35 -2.38 23.22 -12.95
C HIS A 35 -2.30 22.13 -11.88
N ARG A 36 -1.86 20.94 -12.27
CA ARG A 36 -1.27 20.01 -11.33
C ARG A 36 -0.16 20.82 -10.68
N PRO A 37 -0.17 21.07 -9.37
CA PRO A 37 1.05 21.48 -8.72
C PRO A 37 2.10 20.46 -9.17
N ALA A 38 3.20 20.93 -9.72
CA ALA A 38 4.30 20.08 -10.10
C ALA A 38 4.60 19.22 -8.87
N PHE A 39 4.29 17.92 -8.95
CA PHE A 39 4.71 16.98 -7.95
C PHE A 39 6.22 16.95 -8.10
N CYS A 40 6.91 17.82 -7.35
CA CYS A 40 8.35 17.79 -7.25
C CYS A 40 8.64 16.40 -6.71
N SER A 41 9.10 15.50 -7.58
CA SER A 41 9.50 14.15 -7.18
C SER A 41 10.62 14.33 -6.18
N GLN A 42 10.28 14.36 -4.90
CA GLN A 42 11.24 14.42 -3.82
C GLN A 42 12.09 13.15 -3.96
N LYS A 43 13.41 13.35 -3.96
CA LYS A 43 14.33 12.22 -4.04
C LYS A 43 14.24 11.48 -2.70
N ILE A 44 13.99 10.17 -2.77
CA ILE A 44 14.09 9.27 -1.63
C ILE A 44 15.50 9.38 -1.04
N ALA A 45 15.60 9.49 0.29
CA ALA A 45 16.86 9.55 1.01
C ALA A 45 17.67 8.26 0.81
N THR A 46 18.99 8.40 0.69
CA THR A 46 19.90 7.27 0.39
C THR A 46 21.04 7.12 1.40
N VAL A 47 21.10 7.98 2.41
CA VAL A 47 22.21 8.02 3.39
C VAL A 47 21.63 8.30 4.76
N GLU A 48 22.14 7.59 5.76
CA GLU A 48 21.72 7.77 7.15
C GLU A 48 22.29 9.08 7.72
N PRO A 49 21.44 9.90 8.36
CA PRO A 49 21.90 11.08 9.09
C PRO A 49 22.91 10.73 10.19
N SER A 50 23.88 11.62 10.42
CA SER A 50 24.89 11.42 11.48
C SER A 50 24.33 11.65 12.89
N SER A 51 23.25 12.41 13.03
CA SER A 51 22.65 12.78 14.31
C SER A 51 21.21 13.28 14.13
N PRO A 52 20.37 13.24 15.19
CA PRO A 52 19.04 13.82 15.16
C PRO A 52 19.12 15.35 15.06
N ASN A 53 18.13 15.96 14.40
CA ASN A 53 18.04 17.40 14.19
C ASN A 53 16.57 17.84 14.24
N VAL A 54 16.14 18.33 15.40
CA VAL A 54 14.79 18.83 15.65
C VAL A 54 14.79 20.35 15.43
N ARG A 55 13.97 20.82 14.49
CA ARG A 55 13.89 22.22 14.04
C ARG A 55 12.70 22.97 14.62
N THR A 56 11.62 22.25 14.93
CA THR A 56 10.37 22.78 15.46
C THR A 56 9.90 21.94 16.63
N GLU A 57 8.93 22.43 17.39
CA GLU A 57 8.20 21.59 18.34
C GLU A 57 7.49 20.45 17.61
N ILE A 58 7.30 19.31 18.29
CA ILE A 58 6.64 18.13 17.71
C ILE A 58 5.30 17.91 18.46
N PRO A 59 4.15 17.88 17.78
CA PRO A 59 3.97 18.07 16.33
C PRO A 59 4.19 19.51 15.89
N GLY A 60 4.83 19.70 14.73
CA GLY A 60 5.08 21.03 14.15
C GLY A 60 3.86 21.65 13.49
N PRO A 61 3.97 22.89 12.96
CA PRO A 61 2.85 23.63 12.38
C PRO A 61 2.22 22.92 11.17
N LYS A 62 3.00 22.30 10.28
CA LYS A 62 2.46 21.56 9.12
C LYS A 62 1.78 20.27 9.58
N SER A 63 2.39 19.53 10.51
CA SER A 63 1.78 18.34 11.11
C SER A 63 0.42 18.67 11.73
N ARG A 64 0.30 19.78 12.47
CA ARG A 64 -0.97 20.23 13.05
C ARG A 64 -2.00 20.66 12.02
N GLN A 65 -1.57 21.24 10.90
CA GLN A 65 -2.49 21.55 9.80
C GLN A 65 -3.07 20.27 9.20
N LEU A 66 -2.23 19.30 8.86
CA LEU A 66 -2.66 17.99 8.33
C LEU A 66 -3.54 17.24 9.35
N LEU A 67 -3.22 17.37 10.64
CA LEU A 67 -4.03 16.79 11.72
C LEU A 67 -5.45 17.35 11.71
N LYS A 68 -5.62 18.68 11.59
CA LYS A 68 -6.93 19.32 11.48
C LYS A 68 -7.70 18.87 10.25
N GLU A 69 -7.02 18.59 9.14
CA GLU A 69 -7.66 18.08 7.93
C GLU A 69 -8.13 16.63 8.12
N LEU A 70 -7.30 15.79 8.74
CA LEU A 70 -7.61 14.38 9.05
C LEU A 70 -8.71 14.23 10.10
N ASP A 71 -8.76 15.13 11.08
CA ASP A 71 -9.74 15.12 12.18
C ASP A 71 -11.18 15.31 11.69
N ARG A 72 -11.34 15.89 10.50
CA ARG A 72 -12.66 16.03 9.85
C ARG A 72 -13.22 14.70 9.35
N ILE A 73 -12.38 13.68 9.17
CA ILE A 73 -12.76 12.40 8.56
C ILE A 73 -12.60 11.19 9.48
N GLN A 74 -11.73 11.24 10.49
CA GLN A 74 -11.57 10.16 11.47
C GLN A 74 -11.10 10.70 12.81
N ASN A 75 -11.22 9.88 13.88
CA ASN A 75 -10.66 10.21 15.18
C ASN A 75 -9.13 10.23 15.10
N THR A 76 -8.53 11.37 15.44
CA THR A 76 -7.08 11.58 15.35
C THR A 76 -6.34 11.57 16.68
N GLY A 77 -7.00 11.24 17.80
CA GLY A 77 -6.42 11.35 19.15
C GLY A 77 -5.14 10.53 19.40
N ALA A 78 -4.85 9.53 18.55
CA ALA A 78 -3.63 8.73 18.64
C ALA A 78 -2.48 9.24 17.75
N VAL A 79 -2.73 10.18 16.82
CA VAL A 79 -1.74 10.66 15.85
C VAL A 79 -0.71 11.55 16.56
N GLN A 80 0.57 11.22 16.44
CA GLN A 80 1.66 11.98 17.06
C GLN A 80 2.09 13.17 16.20
N PHE A 81 2.35 12.93 14.91
CA PHE A 81 2.71 13.90 13.88
C PHE A 81 2.59 13.22 12.50
N PHE A 82 2.83 13.95 11.41
CA PHE A 82 2.84 13.39 10.05
C PHE A 82 4.29 13.18 9.59
N ALA A 83 4.60 11.97 9.13
CA ALA A 83 5.95 11.61 8.68
C ALA A 83 6.18 11.95 7.19
N ASP A 84 7.40 12.36 6.86
CA ASP A 84 7.96 12.42 5.51
C ASP A 84 8.84 11.17 5.30
N TYR A 85 8.21 10.09 4.83
CA TYR A 85 8.90 8.81 4.62
C TYR A 85 9.94 8.87 3.51
N ASP A 86 9.79 9.75 2.51
CA ASP A 86 10.77 9.90 1.44
C ASP A 86 12.10 10.42 1.98
N LYS A 87 12.08 11.28 3.01
CA LYS A 87 13.30 11.79 3.67
C LYS A 87 13.83 10.91 4.80
N SER A 88 13.05 9.95 5.29
CA SER A 88 13.45 9.04 6.36
C SER A 88 14.49 8.04 5.85
N TYR A 89 15.47 7.64 6.66
CA TYR A 89 16.47 6.65 6.25
C TYR A 89 17.08 5.95 7.47
N GLY A 90 17.29 4.63 7.36
CA GLY A 90 17.92 3.85 8.42
C GLY A 90 17.10 3.95 9.71
N ASN A 91 17.74 4.40 10.80
CA ASN A 91 17.09 4.57 12.09
C ASN A 91 16.42 5.94 12.28
N TYR A 92 16.39 6.80 11.24
CA TYR A 92 15.89 8.16 11.37
C TYR A 92 14.55 8.35 10.67
N LEU A 93 13.57 8.82 11.46
CA LEU A 93 12.26 9.22 10.99
C LEU A 93 12.22 10.75 10.85
N VAL A 94 11.84 11.21 9.67
CA VAL A 94 11.68 12.64 9.38
C VAL A 94 10.19 12.97 9.36
N ASP A 95 9.78 14.05 10.03
CA ASP A 95 8.41 14.55 9.93
C ASP A 95 8.22 15.58 8.80
N VAL A 96 6.98 15.97 8.50
CA VAL A 96 6.65 16.95 7.45
C VAL A 96 7.17 18.37 7.76
N ASP A 97 7.56 18.62 9.01
CA ASP A 97 8.15 19.86 9.50
C ASP A 97 9.70 19.83 9.44
N ASP A 98 10.27 18.80 8.80
CA ASP A 98 11.71 18.56 8.63
C ASP A 98 12.46 18.30 9.96
N ASN A 99 11.77 17.83 10.99
CA ASN A 99 12.39 17.31 12.21
C ASN A 99 12.92 15.90 11.92
N CYS A 100 14.24 15.70 12.08
CA CYS A 100 14.89 14.40 11.95
C CYS A 100 15.09 13.78 13.34
N MET A 101 14.44 12.66 13.61
CA MET A 101 14.42 12.01 14.92
C MET A 101 15.04 10.61 14.83
N LEU A 102 15.83 10.24 15.84
CA LEU A 102 16.22 8.85 16.03
C LEU A 102 14.98 8.06 16.48
N ASP A 103 14.54 7.12 15.65
CA ASP A 103 13.34 6.32 15.90
C ASP A 103 13.70 5.01 16.61
N LEU A 104 13.44 4.98 17.93
CA LEU A 104 13.57 3.78 18.76
C LEU A 104 12.24 3.03 18.94
N TYR A 105 11.17 3.50 18.29
CA TYR A 105 9.83 2.91 18.36
C TYR A 105 9.49 2.05 17.13
N THR A 106 10.12 2.36 15.99
CA THR A 106 10.10 1.58 14.74
C THR A 106 8.70 1.16 14.28
N GLN A 107 7.76 2.11 14.36
CA GLN A 107 6.35 1.93 14.00
C GLN A 107 5.71 0.75 14.74
N ILE A 108 5.83 0.74 16.07
CA ILE A 108 5.38 -0.38 16.91
C ILE A 108 6.14 -1.66 16.56
N ALA A 109 7.48 -1.59 16.51
CA ALA A 109 8.37 -2.71 16.21
C ALA A 109 8.07 -3.44 14.88
N SER A 110 7.55 -2.73 13.87
CA SER A 110 7.14 -3.32 12.59
C SER A 110 8.08 -3.05 11.42
N ILE A 111 9.03 -2.10 11.56
CA ILE A 111 10.07 -1.84 10.56
C ILE A 111 11.32 -2.70 10.89
N PRO A 112 11.69 -3.71 10.07
CA PRO A 112 12.71 -4.68 10.45
C PRO A 112 14.15 -4.22 10.21
N ILE A 113 14.42 -3.46 9.14
CA ILE A 113 15.78 -3.10 8.69
C ILE A 113 15.94 -1.61 8.38
N GLY A 114 15.11 -0.77 9.00
CA GLY A 114 15.14 0.69 8.84
C GLY A 114 14.39 1.24 7.62
N TYR A 115 14.24 2.56 7.60
CA TYR A 115 13.55 3.29 6.54
C TYR A 115 14.38 3.34 5.25
N ASN A 116 13.72 3.26 4.09
CA ASN A 116 14.32 3.38 2.75
C ASN A 116 15.58 2.51 2.53
N HIS A 117 15.60 1.31 3.11
CA HIS A 117 16.70 0.37 2.96
C HIS A 117 16.91 -0.01 1.47
N GLN A 118 18.15 0.15 0.97
CA GLN A 118 18.46 0.01 -0.46
C GLN A 118 18.02 -1.34 -1.04
N SER A 119 18.23 -2.46 -0.33
CA SER A 119 17.81 -3.78 -0.82
C SER A 119 16.30 -3.93 -1.01
N LEU A 120 15.47 -3.21 -0.23
CA LEU A 120 14.02 -3.21 -0.41
C LEU A 120 13.62 -2.36 -1.62
N ILE A 121 14.27 -1.20 -1.79
CA ILE A 121 14.08 -0.33 -2.96
C ILE A 121 14.46 -1.08 -4.23
N ASP A 122 15.58 -1.80 -4.23
CA ASP A 122 16.03 -2.60 -5.38
C ASP A 122 15.05 -3.75 -5.68
N ALA A 123 14.50 -4.40 -4.64
CA ALA A 123 13.46 -5.41 -4.81
C ALA A 123 12.17 -4.83 -5.43
N VAL A 124 11.78 -3.60 -5.07
CA VAL A 124 10.62 -2.92 -5.68
C VAL A 124 10.89 -2.49 -7.13
N LYS A 125 12.12 -2.04 -7.42
CA LYS A 125 12.53 -1.61 -8.77
C LYS A 125 12.79 -2.76 -9.73
N ASN A 126 13.01 -3.98 -9.25
CA ASN A 126 13.20 -5.14 -10.10
C ASN A 126 11.93 -5.43 -10.91
N GLU A 127 12.03 -5.35 -12.23
CA GLU A 127 10.91 -5.58 -13.16
C GLU A 127 10.29 -6.98 -13.02
N ASP A 128 11.08 -7.97 -12.63
CA ASP A 128 10.60 -9.34 -12.39
C ASP A 128 9.54 -9.39 -11.26
N ASN A 129 9.60 -8.46 -10.31
CA ASN A 129 8.67 -8.39 -9.19
C ASN A 129 7.37 -7.63 -9.51
N LEU A 130 7.26 -7.00 -10.68
CA LEU A 130 6.11 -6.16 -11.06
C LEU A 130 4.78 -6.90 -10.87
N SER A 131 4.72 -8.15 -11.36
CA SER A 131 3.50 -8.96 -11.28
C SER A 131 3.05 -9.24 -9.84
N THR A 132 3.99 -9.36 -8.90
CA THR A 132 3.72 -9.59 -7.47
C THR A 132 3.02 -8.39 -6.81
N PHE A 133 3.34 -7.17 -7.24
CA PHE A 133 2.74 -5.95 -6.68
C PHE A 133 1.35 -5.66 -7.24
N VAL A 134 1.10 -5.99 -8.52
CA VAL A 134 -0.16 -5.64 -9.20
C VAL A 134 -1.22 -6.75 -9.15
N ASN A 135 -0.80 -8.02 -9.03
CA ASN A 135 -1.71 -9.17 -9.03
C ASN A 135 -1.71 -9.86 -7.66
N ARG A 136 -2.68 -9.54 -6.81
CA ARG A 136 -2.87 -10.19 -5.50
C ARG A 136 -3.72 -11.46 -5.63
N PRO A 137 -3.15 -12.68 -5.48
CA PRO A 137 -3.92 -13.92 -5.65
C PRO A 137 -4.70 -14.32 -4.39
N ALA A 138 -5.75 -15.12 -4.59
CA ALA A 138 -6.31 -15.94 -3.52
C ALA A 138 -5.38 -17.14 -3.28
N LEU A 139 -4.39 -16.98 -2.38
CA LEU A 139 -3.28 -17.94 -2.20
C LEU A 139 -3.71 -19.39 -1.90
N GLY A 140 -4.86 -19.58 -1.25
CA GLY A 140 -5.40 -20.92 -0.99
C GLY A 140 -5.96 -21.65 -2.21
N CYS A 141 -6.21 -20.93 -3.32
CA CYS A 141 -6.77 -21.49 -4.56
C CYS A 141 -5.80 -21.40 -5.74
N TYR A 142 -5.13 -20.24 -5.89
CA TYR A 142 -4.32 -19.90 -7.06
C TYR A 142 -2.95 -19.34 -6.65
N PRO A 143 -2.09 -20.12 -5.99
CA PRO A 143 -0.76 -19.65 -5.61
C PRO A 143 0.12 -19.39 -6.86
N PRO A 144 1.03 -18.40 -6.82
CA PRO A 144 1.97 -18.16 -7.91
C PRO A 144 3.00 -19.30 -8.01
N ARG A 145 3.63 -19.44 -9.19
CA ARG A 145 4.52 -20.58 -9.51
C ARG A 145 5.71 -20.74 -8.57
N ASP A 146 6.17 -19.67 -7.96
CA ASP A 146 7.36 -19.58 -7.11
C ASP A 146 7.01 -19.61 -5.60
N TRP A 147 5.73 -19.79 -5.25
CA TRP A 147 5.26 -19.67 -3.87
C TRP A 147 5.94 -20.63 -2.90
N ILE A 148 6.18 -21.88 -3.32
CA ILE A 148 6.87 -22.90 -2.50
C ILE A 148 8.29 -22.43 -2.17
N THR A 149 9.05 -22.00 -3.18
CA THR A 149 10.41 -21.49 -3.00
C THR A 149 10.41 -20.29 -2.07
N ARG A 150 9.47 -19.35 -2.23
CA ARG A 150 9.37 -18.17 -1.36
C ARG A 150 9.11 -18.54 0.10
N LEU A 151 8.25 -19.51 0.37
CA LEU A 151 8.01 -19.99 1.74
C LEU A 151 9.24 -20.67 2.34
N GLN A 152 9.93 -21.49 1.54
CA GLN A 152 11.15 -22.20 1.96
C GLN A 152 12.31 -21.25 2.28
N THR A 153 12.52 -20.23 1.46
CA THR A 153 13.65 -19.29 1.62
C THR A 153 13.38 -18.16 2.62
N SER A 154 12.13 -17.99 3.07
CA SER A 154 11.76 -16.97 4.06
C SER A 154 11.31 -17.58 5.39
N LEU A 155 10.02 -17.90 5.52
CA LEU A 155 9.41 -18.31 6.78
C LEU A 155 9.94 -19.65 7.29
N LEU A 156 10.10 -20.64 6.40
CA LEU A 156 10.57 -21.98 6.81
C LEU A 156 12.09 -22.03 7.03
N ALA A 157 12.86 -21.10 6.47
CA ALA A 157 14.31 -20.99 6.71
C ALA A 157 14.64 -20.66 8.18
N VAL A 158 13.68 -20.05 8.89
CA VAL A 158 13.78 -19.69 10.31
C VAL A 158 12.73 -20.43 11.17
N ALA A 159 12.27 -21.59 10.70
CA ALA A 159 11.27 -22.39 11.40
C ALA A 159 11.80 -22.86 12.77
N PRO A 160 11.01 -22.74 13.86
CA PRO A 160 11.39 -23.26 15.17
C PRO A 160 11.56 -24.79 15.16
N PRO A 161 12.40 -25.36 16.05
CA PRO A 161 12.57 -26.81 16.14
C PRO A 161 11.25 -27.56 16.34
N GLY A 162 10.99 -28.56 15.50
CA GLY A 162 9.77 -29.38 15.57
C GLY A 162 8.57 -28.83 14.81
N LEU A 163 8.63 -27.62 14.24
CA LEU A 163 7.56 -27.05 13.42
C LEU A 163 7.97 -27.04 11.94
N THR A 164 7.38 -27.93 11.13
CA THR A 164 7.74 -28.10 9.71
C THR A 164 6.74 -27.49 8.73
N GLU A 165 5.60 -27.00 9.22
CA GLU A 165 4.51 -26.47 8.42
C GLU A 165 4.33 -24.96 8.66
N VAL A 166 3.81 -24.24 7.65
CA VAL A 166 3.51 -22.82 7.73
C VAL A 166 2.18 -22.52 7.07
N GLN A 167 1.37 -21.68 7.73
CA GLN A 167 0.16 -21.10 7.17
C GLN A 167 0.25 -19.58 7.24
N THR A 168 0.13 -18.90 6.11
CA THR A 168 0.32 -17.45 6.04
C THR A 168 -0.98 -16.70 6.34
N MET A 169 -0.85 -15.58 7.05
CA MET A 169 -1.93 -14.66 7.44
C MET A 169 -1.43 -13.22 7.27
N ALA A 170 -2.34 -12.27 7.11
CA ALA A 170 -1.98 -10.89 6.75
C ALA A 170 -1.54 -10.02 7.95
N CYS A 171 -2.02 -10.33 9.16
CA CYS A 171 -1.69 -9.58 10.37
C CYS A 171 -1.68 -10.48 11.62
N GLY A 172 -1.18 -9.95 12.73
CA GLY A 172 -1.09 -10.68 13.99
C GLY A 172 -2.43 -11.19 14.52
N ALA A 173 -3.51 -10.39 14.41
CA ALA A 173 -4.82 -10.78 14.91
C ALA A 173 -5.36 -12.03 14.21
N CYS A 174 -5.39 -12.05 12.86
CA CYS A 174 -5.86 -13.22 12.12
C CYS A 174 -4.92 -14.42 12.27
N SER A 175 -3.61 -14.21 12.50
CA SER A 175 -2.68 -15.30 12.86
C SER A 175 -3.10 -15.97 14.16
N VAL A 176 -3.42 -15.19 15.20
CA VAL A 176 -3.86 -15.72 16.51
C VAL A 176 -5.21 -16.42 16.40
N GLU A 177 -6.20 -15.80 15.73
CA GLU A 177 -7.51 -16.42 15.53
C GLU A 177 -7.42 -17.75 14.76
N HIS A 178 -6.57 -17.82 13.73
CA HIS A 178 -6.39 -19.05 12.96
C HIS A 178 -5.65 -20.12 13.76
N ALA A 179 -4.64 -19.74 14.55
CA ALA A 179 -3.94 -20.64 15.45
C ALA A 179 -4.89 -21.24 16.50
N GLN A 180 -5.77 -20.43 17.10
CA GLN A 180 -6.79 -20.90 18.03
C GLN A 180 -7.75 -21.89 17.37
N LYS A 181 -8.23 -21.60 16.15
CA LYS A 181 -9.07 -22.54 15.39
C LYS A 181 -8.35 -23.85 15.09
N ALA A 182 -7.10 -23.78 14.63
CA ALA A 182 -6.30 -24.97 14.36
C ALA A 182 -6.12 -25.83 15.64
N MET A 183 -5.86 -25.18 16.77
CA MET A 183 -5.79 -25.85 18.08
C MET A 183 -7.10 -26.53 18.46
N PHE A 184 -8.26 -25.87 18.31
CA PHE A 184 -9.56 -26.47 18.62
C PHE A 184 -9.91 -27.64 17.70
N ILE A 185 -9.60 -27.54 16.40
CA ILE A 185 -9.79 -28.63 15.44
C ILE A 185 -8.89 -29.81 15.82
N ALA A 186 -7.60 -29.57 16.10
CA ALA A 186 -6.66 -30.63 16.50
C ALA A 186 -7.08 -31.31 17.80
N PHE A 187 -7.60 -30.55 18.77
CA PHE A 187 -8.17 -31.09 20.00
C PHE A 187 -9.36 -32.01 19.70
N GLN A 188 -10.32 -31.54 18.90
CA GLN A 188 -11.51 -32.33 18.55
C GLN A 188 -11.16 -33.63 17.82
N VAL A 189 -10.21 -33.60 16.87
CA VAL A 189 -9.78 -34.78 16.11
C VAL A 189 -9.01 -35.79 16.99
N LYS A 190 -8.38 -35.34 18.08
CA LYS A 190 -7.63 -36.24 18.96
C LYS A 190 -8.52 -37.03 19.92
N PHE A 191 -9.70 -36.50 20.26
CA PHE A 191 -10.60 -37.08 21.27
C PHE A 191 -11.88 -37.71 20.69
N TYR A 192 -11.99 -37.79 19.35
CA TYR A 192 -12.98 -38.57 18.62
C TYR A 192 -12.29 -39.57 17.70
#